data_AF-A0AAV7Q0E2-F1
#
_entry.id   AF-A0AAV7Q0E2-F1
#
_cell.length_a   1.000
_cell.length_b   1.000
_cell.length_c   1.000
_cell.angle_alpha   90.00
_cell.angle_beta   90.00
_cell.angle_gamma   90.00
#
_symmetry.space_group_name_H-M   'P 1'
#
loop_
_entity.id
_entity.type
_entity.pdbx_description
1 polymer ?
#
loop_
_entity_poly.entity_id
_entity_poly.type
_entity_poly.pdbx_seq_one_letter_code
_entity_poly.pdbx_strand_id
1 'polypeptide(L)'
;MAGSDSRSLPPRSLHAGGKRQAFACLGARSGLLHSATGPIKKMQAQGSNDVRDSTQLLIFIRGTNDYFEVTEELAALKSIKGTTTGEDIYEKVCQTVNDLELDWAKLASVTTDGAPSMVGSMKGVVAGTRKEMDKHNHSHPIAIHCLIHQQALCCKSLKWDSVMKIVVPCVNFIRAHALNHRQFQKFLSELNVAYGDILYHKEVHWLSRWRVLKRFYDLLPQVSDFVVSKNKEVPELKDAEWK
;
A
#
# COMPACT_ATOMS: atom_id res chain seq x y z
N MET A 1 -18.41 -47.36 35.43
CA MET A 1 -17.01 -47.26 35.89
C MET A 1 -16.35 -46.20 35.02
N ALA A 2 -16.33 -44.96 35.50
CA ALA A 2 -15.16 -44.29 36.11
C ALA A 2 -14.14 -43.92 35.01
N GLY A 3 -14.08 -42.66 34.56
CA GLY A 3 -13.41 -41.51 35.20
C GLY A 3 -12.14 -41.20 34.37
N SER A 4 -11.60 -40.01 34.16
CA SER A 4 -11.82 -38.66 34.68
C SER A 4 -10.92 -37.69 33.89
N ASP A 5 -11.33 -36.44 33.84
CA ASP A 5 -10.65 -35.19 33.42
C ASP A 5 -9.11 -35.12 33.54
N SER A 6 -8.45 -34.40 32.61
CA SER A 6 -7.42 -33.42 32.98
C SER A 6 -7.20 -32.36 31.88
N ARG A 7 -7.27 -31.09 32.31
CA ARG A 7 -6.99 -29.87 31.53
C ARG A 7 -5.48 -29.70 31.35
N SER A 8 -5.06 -29.17 30.19
CA SER A 8 -3.94 -28.20 30.15
C SER A 8 -3.96 -27.36 28.86
N LEU A 9 -3.94 -26.03 29.05
CA LEU A 9 -3.46 -24.99 28.14
C LEU A 9 -2.50 -24.12 28.99
N PRO A 10 -1.60 -23.30 28.41
CA PRO A 10 -0.66 -23.49 27.31
C PRO A 10 0.79 -23.10 27.77
N PRO A 11 1.76 -22.86 26.87
CA PRO A 11 2.19 -21.45 26.77
C PRO A 11 2.42 -20.94 25.34
N ARG A 12 2.50 -19.60 25.27
CA ARG A 12 2.63 -18.72 24.11
C ARG A 12 3.98 -18.81 23.39
N SER A 13 3.90 -18.32 22.15
CA SER A 13 4.89 -17.54 21.39
C SER A 13 5.79 -18.30 20.42
N LEU A 14 5.66 -17.94 19.14
CA LEU A 14 6.73 -17.28 18.40
C LEU A 14 6.11 -16.51 17.23
N HIS A 15 6.14 -15.18 17.37
CA HIS A 15 6.07 -14.28 16.24
C HIS A 15 7.23 -14.58 15.30
N ALA A 16 6.94 -15.01 14.07
CA ALA A 16 7.89 -14.95 12.97
C ALA A 16 7.15 -15.04 11.63
N GLY A 17 7.66 -14.29 10.65
CA GLY A 17 7.26 -14.39 9.24
C GLY A 17 6.08 -13.49 8.92
N GLY A 18 6.26 -12.32 8.34
CA GLY A 18 7.06 -12.11 7.15
C GLY A 18 6.11 -11.60 6.08
N LYS A 19 6.07 -10.29 5.89
CA LYS A 19 5.57 -9.70 4.64
C LYS A 19 6.65 -8.74 4.18
N ARG A 20 7.71 -9.32 3.64
CA ARG A 20 8.63 -8.59 2.77
C ARG A 20 7.83 -8.28 1.53
N GLN A 21 7.53 -7.01 1.35
CA GLN A 21 7.09 -6.52 0.07
C GLN A 21 8.37 -6.28 -0.76
N ALA A 22 8.26 -6.28 -2.07
CA ALA A 22 9.35 -5.91 -2.96
C ALA A 22 8.75 -5.12 -4.14
N PHE A 23 9.24 -3.91 -4.42
CA PHE A 23 8.81 -3.05 -5.54
C PHE A 23 10.01 -2.64 -6.43
N ALA A 24 9.90 -2.63 -7.76
CA ALA A 24 10.97 -2.42 -8.78
C ALA A 24 10.45 -1.66 -9.99
N CYS A 25 11.34 -0.94 -10.73
CA CYS A 25 10.92 0.05 -11.73
C CYS A 25 11.86 0.27 -12.99
N LEU A 26 11.41 0.12 -14.27
CA LEU A 26 11.96 0.24 -15.64
C LEU A 26 10.84 0.53 -16.72
N GLY A 27 11.05 1.26 -17.83
CA GLY A 27 9.97 1.86 -18.67
C GLY A 27 10.07 1.85 -20.21
N ALA A 28 8.95 2.20 -20.90
CA ALA A 28 8.49 2.33 -22.32
C ALA A 28 7.52 1.27 -22.98
N ARG A 29 6.83 1.61 -24.09
CA ARG A 29 5.63 0.91 -24.66
C ARG A 29 5.76 0.64 -26.17
N SER A 30 5.42 -0.57 -26.63
CA SER A 30 5.14 -0.86 -28.05
C SER A 30 3.79 -0.23 -28.48
N GLY A 31 3.80 0.62 -29.51
CA GLY A 31 2.61 1.16 -30.17
C GLY A 31 2.51 2.69 -30.33
N LEU A 32 3.37 3.48 -29.68
CA LEU A 32 3.43 4.96 -29.82
C LEU A 32 4.88 5.48 -29.73
N LEU A 33 5.83 4.70 -30.24
CA LEU A 33 7.27 4.90 -30.10
C LEU A 33 7.90 5.88 -31.10
N HIS A 34 7.12 6.57 -31.94
CA HIS A 34 7.66 7.56 -32.89
C HIS A 34 7.65 9.02 -32.38
N SER A 35 7.13 9.33 -31.18
CA SER A 35 7.09 10.73 -30.70
C SER A 35 7.47 10.98 -29.23
N ALA A 36 8.02 9.99 -28.51
CA ALA A 36 8.56 10.26 -27.17
C ALA A 36 10.01 10.78 -27.29
N THR A 37 10.19 12.10 -27.40
CA THR A 37 11.52 12.74 -27.35
C THR A 37 11.95 13.10 -25.92
N GLY A 38 11.09 12.87 -24.92
CA GLY A 38 11.39 13.08 -23.50
C GLY A 38 11.92 11.87 -22.69
N PRO A 39 12.58 12.11 -21.53
CA PRO A 39 13.13 11.06 -20.65
C PRO A 39 12.05 10.20 -19.96
N ILE A 40 12.29 8.89 -19.81
CA ILE A 40 11.41 7.92 -19.11
C ILE A 40 11.59 8.08 -17.60
N LYS A 41 10.51 8.26 -16.83
CA LYS A 41 10.63 8.83 -15.47
C LYS A 41 10.16 7.99 -14.28
N LYS A 42 9.59 6.78 -14.42
CA LYS A 42 9.40 5.87 -13.25
C LYS A 42 8.95 4.46 -13.67
N MET A 43 8.90 3.52 -12.73
CA MET A 43 8.04 2.32 -12.85
C MET A 43 7.43 1.96 -11.47
N GLN A 44 6.83 0.77 -11.26
CA GLN A 44 6.49 0.14 -9.95
C GLN A 44 6.49 -1.41 -10.05
N ALA A 45 6.74 -2.16 -8.97
CA ALA A 45 6.51 -3.62 -8.96
C ALA A 45 5.81 -4.04 -7.69
N GLN A 46 4.98 -5.08 -7.70
CA GLN A 46 4.30 -5.52 -6.48
C GLN A 46 4.42 -7.03 -6.32
N GLY A 47 5.05 -7.42 -5.20
CA GLY A 47 5.10 -8.78 -4.65
C GLY A 47 3.85 -9.14 -3.85
N SER A 48 3.07 -10.13 -4.29
CA SER A 48 2.07 -10.80 -3.44
C SER A 48 2.26 -12.31 -3.50
N ASN A 49 2.15 -13.00 -2.36
CA ASN A 49 2.12 -14.46 -2.32
C ASN A 49 0.70 -14.89 -2.69
N ASP A 50 0.57 -15.62 -3.79
CA ASP A 50 -0.68 -16.31 -4.15
C ASP A 50 -0.86 -17.55 -3.26
N VAL A 51 -2.08 -18.10 -3.20
CA VAL A 51 -2.52 -19.31 -2.48
C VAL A 51 -1.68 -20.56 -2.83
N ARG A 52 -0.76 -20.47 -3.80
CA ARG A 52 0.07 -21.55 -4.36
C ARG A 52 1.58 -21.33 -4.19
N ASP A 53 2.03 -20.58 -3.19
CA ASP A 53 3.47 -20.32 -2.88
C ASP A 53 4.29 -19.71 -4.03
N SER A 54 3.63 -19.07 -5.01
CA SER A 54 4.30 -18.30 -6.07
C SER A 54 4.25 -16.80 -5.77
N THR A 55 5.38 -16.12 -5.93
CA THR A 55 5.44 -14.66 -5.82
C THR A 55 5.02 -14.07 -7.16
N GLN A 56 4.01 -13.20 -7.17
CA GLN A 56 3.69 -12.40 -8.35
C GLN A 56 4.50 -11.12 -8.33
N LEU A 57 5.07 -10.72 -9.48
CA LEU A 57 5.79 -9.48 -9.70
C LEU A 57 5.02 -8.65 -10.73
N LEU A 58 4.37 -7.59 -10.28
CA LEU A 58 3.86 -6.56 -11.21
C LEU A 58 5.01 -5.69 -11.69
N ILE A 59 4.92 -5.07 -12.87
CA ILE A 59 5.94 -4.18 -13.45
C ILE A 59 5.15 -3.07 -14.15
N PHE A 60 5.25 -1.83 -13.67
CA PHE A 60 4.43 -0.69 -14.12
C PHE A 60 5.27 0.40 -14.74
N ILE A 61 5.14 0.74 -16.00
CA ILE A 61 5.97 1.75 -16.66
C ILE A 61 5.38 3.14 -16.49
N ARG A 62 6.20 4.16 -16.20
CA ARG A 62 5.78 5.56 -16.19
C ARG A 62 6.70 6.43 -17.05
N GLY A 63 6.10 7.11 -18.02
CA GLY A 63 6.77 8.00 -18.96
C GLY A 63 6.21 9.41 -18.91
N THR A 64 6.89 10.32 -19.59
CA THR A 64 6.38 11.65 -19.93
C THR A 64 6.63 11.92 -21.41
N ASN A 65 5.67 12.51 -22.10
CA ASN A 65 5.88 12.99 -23.46
C ASN A 65 6.42 14.43 -23.47
N ASP A 66 6.58 14.98 -24.67
CA ASP A 66 7.16 16.31 -24.90
C ASP A 66 6.24 17.44 -24.42
N TYR A 67 4.96 17.13 -24.20
CA TYR A 67 3.96 18.01 -23.58
C TYR A 67 3.91 17.86 -22.05
N PHE A 68 4.87 17.13 -21.45
CA PHE A 68 4.92 16.81 -20.02
C PHE A 68 3.72 16.04 -19.48
N GLU A 69 2.93 15.41 -20.37
CA GLU A 69 1.85 14.54 -19.96
C GLU A 69 2.43 13.24 -19.41
N VAL A 70 2.00 12.87 -18.21
CA VAL A 70 2.47 11.68 -17.50
C VAL A 70 1.57 10.50 -17.86
N THR A 71 2.17 9.40 -18.29
CA THR A 71 1.48 8.12 -18.49
C THR A 71 2.02 7.09 -17.50
N GLU A 72 1.15 6.23 -16.94
CA GLU A 72 1.52 5.11 -16.08
C GLU A 72 0.72 3.88 -16.51
N GLU A 73 1.40 2.76 -16.79
CA GLU A 73 0.77 1.56 -17.34
C GLU A 73 1.35 0.27 -16.72
N LEU A 74 0.54 -0.78 -16.59
CA LEU A 74 1.04 -2.10 -16.22
C LEU A 74 1.70 -2.75 -17.44
N ALA A 75 3.03 -2.90 -17.41
CA ALA A 75 3.80 -3.51 -18.48
C ALA A 75 3.85 -5.04 -18.40
N ALA A 76 3.98 -5.59 -17.20
CA ALA A 76 3.94 -7.03 -17.03
C ALA A 76 3.44 -7.45 -15.65
N LEU A 77 2.87 -8.65 -15.63
CA LEU A 77 2.64 -9.45 -14.44
C LEU A 77 3.43 -10.76 -14.61
N LYS A 78 4.57 -10.87 -13.95
CA LYS A 78 5.45 -12.04 -14.03
C LYS A 78 5.29 -12.89 -12.76
N SER A 79 5.28 -14.21 -12.90
CA SER A 79 5.35 -15.13 -11.75
C SER A 79 6.81 -15.50 -11.48
N ILE A 80 7.22 -15.45 -10.22
CA ILE A 80 8.52 -15.90 -9.73
C ILE A 80 8.29 -17.14 -8.85
N LYS A 81 9.01 -18.22 -9.18
CA LYS A 81 8.91 -19.52 -8.50
C LYS A 81 10.21 -19.84 -7.80
N GLY A 82 10.13 -20.48 -6.63
CA GLY A 82 11.29 -20.87 -5.84
C GLY A 82 11.77 -19.72 -4.96
N THR A 83 12.72 -18.92 -5.45
CA THR A 83 13.32 -17.81 -4.71
C THR A 83 12.83 -16.45 -5.20
N THR A 84 12.89 -15.46 -4.32
CA THR A 84 12.53 -14.06 -4.62
C THR A 84 13.72 -13.16 -4.29
N THR A 85 14.90 -13.50 -4.83
CA THR A 85 16.11 -12.69 -4.67
C THR A 85 16.08 -11.46 -5.58
N GLY A 86 16.98 -10.51 -5.33
CA GLY A 86 17.08 -9.34 -6.22
C GLY A 86 17.53 -9.70 -7.64
N GLU A 87 18.32 -10.75 -7.79
CA GLU A 87 18.75 -11.29 -9.10
C GLU A 87 17.56 -11.89 -9.85
N ASP A 88 16.72 -12.68 -9.18
CA ASP A 88 15.49 -13.27 -9.77
C ASP A 88 14.52 -12.18 -10.26
N ILE A 89 14.33 -11.14 -9.45
CA ILE A 89 13.45 -10.02 -9.81
C ILE A 89 14.06 -9.24 -10.97
N TYR A 90 15.36 -8.92 -10.91
CA TYR A 90 16.06 -8.18 -11.94
C TYR A 90 15.98 -8.88 -13.30
N GLU A 91 16.14 -10.20 -13.34
CA GLU A 91 16.00 -11.00 -14.57
C GLU A 91 14.60 -10.81 -15.19
N LYS A 92 13.53 -10.84 -14.39
CA LYS A 92 12.17 -10.60 -14.88
C LYS A 92 11.97 -9.18 -15.39
N VAL A 93 12.67 -8.20 -14.82
CA VAL A 93 12.61 -6.85 -15.36
C VAL A 93 13.36 -6.74 -16.69
N CYS A 94 14.57 -7.29 -16.82
CA CYS A 94 15.30 -7.31 -18.09
C CYS A 94 14.51 -7.99 -19.19
N GLN A 95 13.88 -9.14 -18.88
CA GLN A 95 12.96 -9.81 -19.80
C GLN A 95 11.86 -8.85 -20.24
N THR A 96 11.23 -8.12 -19.33
CA THR A 96 10.14 -7.20 -19.68
C THR A 96 10.61 -6.00 -20.50
N VAL A 97 11.78 -5.43 -20.21
CA VAL A 97 12.37 -4.34 -20.99
C VAL A 97 12.70 -4.80 -22.41
N ASN A 98 13.24 -6.00 -22.56
CA ASN A 98 13.52 -6.59 -23.87
C ASN A 98 12.24 -6.96 -24.63
N ASP A 99 11.27 -7.60 -23.98
CA ASP A 99 9.97 -8.00 -24.56
C ASP A 99 9.21 -6.80 -25.15
N LEU A 100 9.39 -5.62 -24.53
CA LEU A 100 8.74 -4.38 -24.94
C LEU A 100 9.62 -3.49 -25.83
N GLU A 101 10.85 -3.92 -26.13
CA GLU A 101 11.84 -3.22 -26.96
C GLU A 101 12.20 -1.82 -26.42
N LEU A 102 12.51 -1.76 -25.12
CA LEU A 102 12.69 -0.50 -24.42
C LEU A 102 14.16 -0.13 -24.29
N ASP A 103 14.43 1.13 -24.56
CA ASP A 103 15.78 1.66 -24.51
C ASP A 103 16.19 2.01 -23.08
N TRP A 104 17.20 1.30 -22.57
CA TRP A 104 17.82 1.56 -21.29
C TRP A 104 18.34 2.99 -21.16
N ALA A 105 18.83 3.61 -22.24
CA ALA A 105 19.36 4.98 -22.24
C ALA A 105 18.30 6.00 -21.78
N LYS A 106 17.02 5.70 -22.00
CA LYS A 106 15.92 6.59 -21.64
C LYS A 106 15.52 6.48 -20.16
N LEU A 107 15.99 5.47 -19.44
CA LEU A 107 15.64 5.22 -18.03
C LEU A 107 16.20 6.29 -17.08
N ALA A 108 15.34 7.09 -16.47
CA ALA A 108 15.77 8.10 -15.49
C ALA A 108 15.71 7.64 -14.03
N SER A 109 14.79 6.75 -13.65
CA SER A 109 14.64 6.35 -12.24
C SER A 109 14.08 4.95 -12.03
N VAL A 110 14.49 4.35 -10.90
CA VAL A 110 13.97 3.09 -10.37
C VAL A 110 13.33 3.36 -9.00
N THR A 111 12.01 3.22 -8.87
CA THR A 111 11.35 3.23 -7.55
C THR A 111 11.35 1.84 -6.91
N THR A 112 11.58 1.73 -5.61
CA THR A 112 11.53 0.44 -4.91
C THR A 112 10.98 0.62 -3.52
N ASP A 113 10.50 -0.43 -2.88
CA ASP A 113 10.06 -0.35 -1.48
C ASP A 113 11.18 -0.53 -0.46
N GLY A 114 12.44 -0.39 -0.91
CA GLY A 114 13.58 -0.46 -0.02
C GLY A 114 13.87 -1.86 0.54
N ALA A 115 13.18 -2.91 0.09
CA ALA A 115 13.51 -4.26 0.53
C ALA A 115 14.94 -4.65 0.09
N PRO A 116 15.68 -5.48 0.87
CA PRO A 116 17.06 -5.83 0.55
C PRO A 116 17.26 -6.44 -0.85
N SER A 117 16.27 -7.18 -1.36
CA SER A 117 16.25 -7.70 -2.74
C SER A 117 16.18 -6.59 -3.80
N MET A 118 15.72 -5.39 -3.45
CA MET A 118 15.56 -4.28 -4.40
C MET A 118 16.74 -3.32 -4.34
N VAL A 119 17.17 -2.95 -3.14
CA VAL A 119 18.19 -1.92 -2.92
C VAL A 119 19.56 -2.46 -2.51
N GLY A 120 19.72 -3.78 -2.37
CA GLY A 120 21.00 -4.40 -2.03
C GLY A 120 22.12 -3.98 -2.97
N SER A 121 23.27 -3.57 -2.41
CA SER A 121 24.38 -2.97 -3.17
C SER A 121 25.03 -3.90 -4.20
N MET A 122 24.99 -5.21 -3.95
CA MET A 122 25.64 -6.21 -4.82
C MET A 122 24.66 -6.97 -5.71
N LYS A 123 23.52 -7.37 -5.14
CA LYS A 123 22.54 -8.32 -5.71
C LYS A 123 21.12 -7.76 -5.75
N GLY A 124 20.92 -6.48 -5.44
CA GLY A 124 19.61 -5.84 -5.52
C GLY A 124 19.25 -5.47 -6.97
N VAL A 125 17.97 -5.30 -7.25
CA VAL A 125 17.48 -4.87 -8.58
C VAL A 125 18.10 -3.53 -9.03
N VAL A 126 18.23 -2.57 -8.11
CA VAL A 126 18.89 -1.28 -8.41
C VAL A 126 20.36 -1.49 -8.80
N ALA A 127 21.06 -2.40 -8.11
CA ALA A 127 22.45 -2.71 -8.42
C ALA A 127 22.57 -3.43 -9.78
N GLY A 128 21.68 -4.39 -10.07
CA GLY A 128 21.60 -5.04 -11.38
C GLY A 128 21.35 -4.05 -12.50
N THR A 129 20.40 -3.12 -12.29
CA THR A 129 20.10 -2.06 -13.25
C THR A 129 21.31 -1.18 -13.52
N ARG A 130 22.03 -0.72 -12.48
CA ARG A 130 23.24 0.09 -12.66
C ARG A 130 24.33 -0.65 -13.44
N LYS A 131 24.54 -1.93 -13.15
CA LYS A 131 25.47 -2.77 -13.92
C LYS A 131 25.08 -2.87 -15.39
N GLU A 132 23.79 -2.89 -15.71
CA GLU A 132 23.33 -2.85 -17.11
C GLU A 132 23.63 -1.51 -17.77
N MET A 133 23.36 -0.41 -17.07
CA MET A 133 23.69 0.94 -17.56
C MET A 133 25.21 1.08 -17.81
N ASP A 134 26.05 0.54 -16.94
CA ASP A 134 27.51 0.55 -17.09
C ASP A 134 27.96 -0.19 -18.37
N LYS A 135 27.35 -1.33 -18.69
CA LYS A 135 27.69 -2.10 -19.91
C LYS A 135 27.46 -1.30 -21.19
N HIS A 136 26.42 -0.46 -21.20
CA HIS A 136 26.03 0.37 -22.34
C HIS A 136 26.52 1.82 -22.23
N ASN A 137 27.36 2.13 -21.23
CA ASN A 137 27.90 3.46 -20.97
C ASN A 137 26.81 4.54 -20.82
N HIS A 138 25.74 4.20 -20.09
CA HIS A 138 24.61 5.09 -19.80
C HIS A 138 24.66 5.65 -18.38
N SER A 139 23.98 6.78 -18.18
CA SER A 139 23.86 7.41 -16.85
C SER A 139 23.05 6.54 -15.89
N HIS A 140 23.50 6.43 -14.63
CA HIS A 140 22.77 5.63 -13.65
C HIS A 140 21.40 6.24 -13.32
N PRO A 141 20.34 5.42 -13.21
CA PRO A 141 19.05 5.90 -12.79
C PRO A 141 19.04 6.29 -11.32
N ILE A 142 18.21 7.28 -11.00
CA ILE A 142 17.93 7.66 -9.62
C ILE A 142 17.15 6.54 -8.93
N ALA A 143 17.65 6.06 -7.80
CA ALA A 143 16.94 5.09 -6.97
C ALA A 143 16.01 5.83 -5.99
N ILE A 144 14.70 5.60 -6.10
CA ILE A 144 13.68 6.25 -5.29
C ILE A 144 13.04 5.21 -4.37
N HIS A 145 12.86 5.55 -3.09
CA HIS A 145 12.03 4.72 -2.22
C HIS A 145 10.55 5.06 -2.47
N CYS A 146 9.71 4.04 -2.71
CA CYS A 146 8.27 4.13 -2.88
C CYS A 146 7.65 4.90 -1.72
N LEU A 147 7.09 6.08 -2.03
CA LEU A 147 6.46 6.95 -1.05
C LEU A 147 5.31 6.26 -0.31
N ILE A 148 4.53 5.42 -1.00
CA ILE A 148 3.42 4.68 -0.38
C ILE A 148 3.96 3.69 0.66
N HIS A 149 5.09 3.03 0.38
CA HIS A 149 5.74 2.15 1.33
C HIS A 149 6.34 2.93 2.51
N GLN A 150 7.03 4.04 2.24
CA GLN A 150 7.55 4.92 3.31
C GLN A 150 6.44 5.42 4.22
N GLN A 151 5.33 5.91 3.66
CA GLN A 151 4.17 6.33 4.43
C GLN A 151 3.61 5.16 5.26
N ALA A 152 3.52 3.96 4.68
CA ALA A 152 3.09 2.77 5.41
C ALA A 152 4.02 2.43 6.59
N LEU A 153 5.34 2.55 6.40
CA LEU A 153 6.33 2.35 7.46
C LEU A 153 6.21 3.42 8.55
N CYS A 154 6.12 4.70 8.17
CA CYS A 154 5.92 5.80 9.12
C CYS A 154 4.65 5.56 9.96
N CYS A 155 3.55 5.14 9.34
CA CYS A 155 2.32 4.83 10.07
C CYS A 155 2.46 3.68 11.06
N LYS A 156 3.35 2.71 10.83
CA LYS A 156 3.64 1.65 11.82
C LYS A 156 4.42 2.18 13.03
N SER A 157 5.22 3.22 12.84
CA SER A 157 5.96 3.88 13.92
C SER A 157 5.08 4.83 14.75
N LEU A 158 3.98 5.33 14.17
CA LEU A 158 3.04 6.18 14.89
C LEU A 158 2.15 5.35 15.82
N LYS A 159 2.07 5.74 17.10
CA LYS A 159 1.24 5.08 18.11
C LYS A 159 -0.16 5.70 18.15
N TRP A 160 -1.03 5.28 17.22
CA TRP A 160 -2.44 5.72 17.20
C TRP A 160 -3.37 4.86 18.06
N ASP A 161 -2.82 3.91 18.83
CA ASP A 161 -3.63 2.87 19.50
C ASP A 161 -4.64 3.46 20.49
N SER A 162 -4.30 4.54 21.19
CA SER A 162 -5.23 5.23 22.11
C SER A 162 -6.44 5.79 21.35
N VAL A 163 -6.20 6.54 20.28
CA VAL A 163 -7.24 7.15 19.44
C VAL A 163 -8.06 6.08 18.73
N MET A 164 -7.41 5.08 18.13
CA MET A 164 -8.08 4.04 17.35
C MET A 164 -8.94 3.12 18.22
N LYS A 165 -8.60 2.93 19.52
CA LYS A 165 -9.44 2.22 20.50
C LYS A 165 -10.77 2.92 20.74
N ILE A 166 -10.88 4.22 20.51
CA ILE A 166 -12.13 4.98 20.62
C ILE A 166 -12.88 4.97 19.28
N VAL A 167 -12.14 5.26 18.20
CA VAL A 167 -12.72 5.44 16.85
C VAL A 167 -13.29 4.15 16.29
N VAL A 168 -12.57 3.04 16.36
CA VAL A 168 -13.00 1.77 15.75
C VAL A 168 -14.31 1.25 16.36
N PRO A 169 -14.48 1.19 17.70
CA PRO A 169 -15.76 0.80 18.29
C PRO A 169 -16.93 1.73 17.94
N CYS A 170 -16.70 3.03 17.84
CA CYS A 170 -17.75 3.98 17.45
C CYS A 170 -18.17 3.78 15.99
N VAL A 171 -17.21 3.67 15.07
CA VAL A 171 -17.46 3.37 13.65
C VAL A 171 -18.18 2.05 13.51
N ASN A 172 -17.73 1.00 14.20
CA ASN A 172 -18.36 -0.32 14.14
C ASN A 172 -19.78 -0.30 14.72
N PHE A 173 -20.02 0.44 15.80
CA PHE A 173 -21.37 0.58 16.37
C PHE A 173 -22.36 1.20 15.37
N ILE A 174 -21.92 2.20 14.61
CA ILE A 174 -22.74 2.85 13.57
C ILE A 174 -22.91 1.93 12.37
N ARG A 175 -21.82 1.33 11.88
CA ARG A 175 -21.77 0.67 10.56
C ARG A 175 -22.11 -0.82 10.58
N ALA A 176 -21.87 -1.53 11.67
CA ALA A 176 -22.10 -2.98 11.76
C ALA A 176 -23.59 -3.32 11.84
N HIS A 177 -24.42 -2.41 12.35
CA HIS A 177 -25.87 -2.58 12.45
C HIS A 177 -26.59 -1.77 11.37
N ALA A 178 -27.31 -2.45 10.47
CA ALA A 178 -27.98 -1.82 9.33
C ALA A 178 -28.96 -0.70 9.74
N LEU A 179 -29.66 -0.86 10.86
CA LEU A 179 -30.58 0.17 11.37
C LEU A 179 -29.82 1.42 11.82
N ASN A 180 -28.76 1.26 12.62
CA ASN A 180 -27.93 2.38 13.07
C ASN A 180 -27.34 3.14 11.89
N HIS A 181 -26.82 2.41 10.90
CA HIS A 181 -26.23 3.01 9.72
C HIS A 181 -27.23 3.86 8.94
N ARG A 182 -28.44 3.34 8.64
CA ARG A 182 -29.49 4.09 7.94
C ARG A 182 -29.96 5.32 8.73
N GLN A 183 -30.11 5.18 10.05
CA GLN A 183 -30.51 6.29 10.91
C GLN A 183 -29.43 7.36 11.00
N PHE A 184 -28.16 6.98 11.05
CA PHE A 184 -27.05 7.91 11.01
C PHE A 184 -26.99 8.67 9.69
N GLN A 185 -27.12 7.98 8.55
CA GLN A 185 -27.18 8.65 7.24
C GLN A 185 -28.34 9.65 7.15
N LYS A 186 -29.52 9.27 7.66
CA LYS A 186 -30.67 10.19 7.72
C LYS A 186 -30.36 11.42 8.58
N PHE A 187 -29.79 11.22 9.76
CA PHE A 187 -29.37 12.30 10.65
C PHE A 187 -28.37 13.25 9.98
N LEU A 188 -27.36 12.73 9.28
CA LEU A 188 -26.42 13.54 8.52
C LEU A 188 -27.11 14.33 7.38
N SER A 189 -28.06 13.71 6.67
CA SER A 189 -28.80 14.38 5.60
C SER A 189 -29.68 15.53 6.12
N GLU A 190 -30.30 15.37 7.29
CA GLU A 190 -31.12 16.41 7.93
C GLU A 190 -30.29 17.63 8.36
N LEU A 191 -29.02 17.40 8.71
CA LEU A 191 -28.07 18.46 9.08
C LEU A 191 -27.34 19.09 7.88
N ASN A 192 -27.57 18.59 6.67
CA ASN A 192 -26.91 19.03 5.43
C ASN A 192 -25.37 19.09 5.54
N VAL A 193 -24.76 18.14 6.25
CA VAL A 193 -23.30 18.05 6.39
C VAL A 193 -22.65 17.57 5.09
N ALA A 194 -21.44 18.09 4.82
CA ALA A 194 -20.70 17.81 3.59
C ALA A 194 -20.45 16.32 3.32
N TYR A 195 -20.42 15.51 4.38
CA TYR A 195 -20.26 14.06 4.28
C TYR A 195 -21.58 13.36 4.63
N GLY A 196 -22.13 12.59 3.69
CA GLY A 196 -23.37 11.83 3.90
C GLY A 196 -23.20 10.50 4.64
N ASP A 197 -21.97 10.10 4.99
CA ASP A 197 -21.71 8.87 5.75
C ASP A 197 -20.29 8.83 6.36
N ILE A 198 -20.13 7.95 7.34
CA ILE A 198 -18.85 7.54 7.91
C ILE A 198 -18.28 6.33 7.18
N LEU A 199 -16.96 6.27 7.03
CA LEU A 199 -16.30 5.17 6.34
C LEU A 199 -16.24 3.93 7.23
N TYR A 200 -16.59 2.76 6.70
CA TYR A 200 -16.42 1.50 7.42
C TYR A 200 -14.93 1.18 7.60
N HIS A 201 -14.56 0.80 8.81
CA HIS A 201 -13.21 0.32 9.06
C HIS A 201 -13.06 -1.13 8.59
N LYS A 202 -12.36 -1.34 7.48
CA LYS A 202 -11.75 -2.64 7.17
C LYS A 202 -10.25 -2.51 7.41
N GLU A 203 -9.68 -3.37 8.25
CA GLU A 203 -8.23 -3.46 8.54
C GLU A 203 -7.44 -3.97 7.34
N VAL A 204 -7.40 -3.19 6.26
CA VAL A 204 -6.75 -3.64 5.02
C VAL A 204 -5.53 -2.78 4.69
N HIS A 205 -5.55 -1.47 4.96
CA HIS A 205 -4.42 -0.57 4.64
C HIS A 205 -4.35 0.67 5.56
N TRP A 206 -3.18 1.24 5.83
CA TRP A 206 -3.06 2.46 6.66
C TRP A 206 -3.80 3.67 6.05
N LEU A 207 -3.87 3.76 4.71
CA LEU A 207 -4.68 4.76 4.02
C LEU A 207 -6.16 4.65 4.37
N SER A 208 -6.68 3.44 4.64
CA SER A 208 -8.05 3.29 5.13
C SER A 208 -8.17 3.78 6.58
N ARG A 209 -7.17 3.53 7.43
CA ARG A 209 -7.15 4.04 8.82
C ARG A 209 -7.17 5.58 8.86
N TRP A 210 -6.28 6.25 8.13
CA TRP A 210 -6.25 7.71 8.04
C TRP A 210 -7.58 8.27 7.51
N ARG A 211 -8.12 7.71 6.42
CA ARG A 211 -9.39 8.20 5.84
C ARG A 211 -10.56 8.04 6.81
N VAL A 212 -10.63 6.90 7.50
CA VAL A 212 -11.64 6.67 8.55
C VAL A 212 -11.48 7.69 9.66
N LEU A 213 -10.26 7.91 10.15
CA LEU A 213 -10.00 8.86 11.23
C LEU A 213 -10.31 10.30 10.82
N LYS A 214 -9.89 10.74 9.63
CA LYS A 214 -10.22 12.06 9.11
C LYS A 214 -11.74 12.25 9.01
N ARG A 215 -12.45 11.27 8.45
CA ARG A 215 -13.91 11.32 8.32
C ARG A 215 -14.60 11.32 9.69
N PHE A 216 -14.09 10.52 10.62
CA PHE A 216 -14.58 10.48 11.99
C PHE A 216 -14.41 11.83 12.67
N TYR A 217 -13.23 12.45 12.53
CA TYR A 217 -12.92 13.76 13.06
C TYR A 217 -13.80 14.86 12.49
N ASP A 218 -13.93 14.91 11.15
CA ASP A 218 -14.78 15.87 10.47
C ASP A 218 -16.27 15.74 10.86
N LEU A 219 -16.69 14.55 11.33
CA LEU A 219 -18.03 14.24 11.81
C LEU A 219 -18.12 14.08 13.34
N LEU A 220 -17.09 14.48 14.09
CA LEU A 220 -16.98 14.18 15.52
C LEU A 220 -18.21 14.66 16.31
N PRO A 221 -18.75 15.89 16.09
CA PRO A 221 -19.97 16.33 16.76
C PRO A 221 -21.17 15.41 16.46
N GLN A 222 -21.40 15.09 15.18
CA GLN A 222 -22.52 14.27 14.75
C GLN A 222 -22.41 12.83 15.26
N VAL A 223 -21.20 12.28 15.29
CA VAL A 223 -20.94 10.96 15.86
C VAL A 223 -21.23 10.97 17.36
N SER A 224 -20.76 11.99 18.09
CA SER A 224 -20.99 12.14 19.53
C SER A 224 -22.49 12.20 19.85
N ASP A 225 -23.22 13.09 19.17
CA ASP A 225 -24.66 13.26 19.35
C ASP A 225 -25.44 11.99 19.01
N PHE A 226 -25.11 11.34 17.91
CA PHE A 226 -25.77 10.11 17.49
C PHE A 226 -25.54 8.96 18.48
N VAL A 227 -24.30 8.76 18.92
CA VAL A 227 -23.94 7.69 19.86
C VAL A 227 -24.65 7.90 21.21
N VAL A 228 -24.72 9.13 21.71
CA VAL A 228 -25.48 9.50 22.92
C VAL A 228 -26.98 9.26 22.72
N SER A 229 -27.55 9.62 21.56
CA SER A 229 -28.97 9.36 21.25
C SER A 229 -29.35 7.87 21.26
N LYS A 230 -28.35 6.99 21.14
CA LYS A 230 -28.49 5.53 21.22
C LYS A 230 -28.21 4.96 22.62
N ASN A 231 -28.17 5.81 23.65
CA ASN A 231 -27.86 5.45 25.03
C ASN A 231 -26.49 4.78 25.18
N LYS A 232 -25.51 5.20 24.36
CA LYS A 232 -24.12 4.78 24.50
C LYS A 232 -23.29 5.99 24.88
N GLU A 233 -22.61 5.90 26.01
CA GLU A 233 -21.70 6.95 26.48
C GLU A 233 -20.27 6.63 26.03
N VAL A 234 -19.62 7.61 25.42
CA VAL A 234 -18.21 7.57 25.07
C VAL A 234 -17.62 8.93 25.47
N PRO A 235 -17.24 9.12 26.75
CA PRO A 235 -16.79 10.41 27.28
C PRO A 235 -15.64 11.02 26.47
N GLU A 236 -14.79 10.18 25.90
CA GLU A 236 -13.64 10.58 25.09
C GLU A 236 -14.05 11.36 23.83
N LEU A 237 -15.29 11.26 23.35
CA LEU A 237 -15.76 12.06 22.20
C LEU A 237 -16.02 13.54 22.54
N LYS A 238 -16.05 13.89 23.83
CA LYS A 238 -16.23 15.26 24.31
C LYS A 238 -14.91 15.89 24.77
N ASP A 239 -13.81 15.14 24.67
CA ASP A 239 -12.49 15.62 25.08
C ASP A 239 -12.08 16.86 24.26
N ALA A 240 -11.54 17.86 24.94
CA ALA A 240 -11.04 19.06 24.30
C ALA A 240 -9.76 18.79 23.50
N GLU A 241 -9.01 17.74 23.83
CA GLU A 241 -7.77 17.36 23.12
C GLU A 241 -7.99 16.91 21.66
N TRP A 242 -9.23 16.72 21.22
CA TRP A 242 -9.54 16.56 19.80
C TRP A 242 -9.38 17.86 19.00
N LYS A 243 -9.51 19.03 19.64
CA LYS A 243 -9.57 20.35 18.95
C LYS A 243 -8.20 20.95 18.69
#